data_AF-A0A953WMU4-F1
#
_entry.id   AF-A0A953WMU4-F1
#
_cell.length_a   1.000
_cell.length_b   1.000
_cell.length_c   1.000
_cell.angle_alpha   90.00
_cell.angle_beta   90.00
_cell.angle_gamma   90.00
#
_symmetry.space_group_name_H-M   'P 1'
#
loop_
_entity.id
_entity.type
_entity.pdbx_description
1 polymer ?
#
loop_
_entity_poly.entity_id
_entity_poly.type
_entity_poly.pdbx_seq_one_letter_code
_entity_poly.pdbx_strand_id
1 'polypeptide(L)' 'VCEPECPAEAIIPDTDDSDGKWTELNAKYATSWPNITQKKEAMPDADNLVSEPDKFDKYFSANPGEGD' A
#
# COMPACT_ATOMS: atom_id res chain seq x y z
N VAL A 1 -12.48 -8.32 2.24
CA VAL A 1 -12.51 -8.92 0.89
C VAL A 1 -11.70 -8.00 -0.03
N CYS A 2 -10.38 -8.04 0.11
CA CYS A 2 -9.44 -7.17 -0.60
C CYS A 2 -8.11 -7.89 -0.83
N GLU A 3 -7.68 -8.72 0.11
CA GLU A 3 -6.56 -9.66 -0.02
C GLU A 3 -6.55 -10.44 -1.35
N PRO A 4 -7.59 -11.20 -1.74
CA PRO A 4 -7.58 -11.94 -3.01
C PRO A 4 -7.68 -11.04 -4.26
N GLU A 5 -8.03 -9.77 -4.08
CA GLU A 5 -8.19 -8.82 -5.19
C GLU A 5 -6.87 -8.09 -5.52
N CYS A 6 -5.85 -8.20 -4.66
CA CYS A 6 -4.57 -7.53 -4.83
C CYS A 6 -3.64 -8.35 -5.74
N PRO A 7 -3.33 -7.91 -6.98
CA PRO A 7 -2.46 -8.67 -7.89
C PRO A 7 -1.01 -8.79 -7.39
N ALA A 8 -0.59 -7.88 -6.50
CA ALA A 8 0.74 -7.87 -5.90
C ALA A 8 0.81 -8.65 -4.58
N GLU A 9 -0.30 -9.27 -4.14
CA GLU A 9 -0.41 -10.02 -2.88
C GLU A 9 0.08 -9.23 -1.65
N ALA A 10 -0.07 -7.90 -1.68
CA ALA A 10 0.51 -6.99 -0.68
C ALA A 10 -0.41 -6.69 0.51
N ILE A 11 -1.65 -7.21 0.50
CA ILE A 11 -2.60 -7.05 1.59
C ILE A 11 -2.60 -8.35 2.39
N ILE A 12 -2.18 -8.27 3.65
CA ILE A 12 -2.08 -9.41 4.57
C ILE A 12 -2.86 -9.10 5.86
N PRO A 13 -3.26 -10.11 6.65
CA PRO A 13 -3.84 -9.87 7.97
C PRO A 13 -2.81 -9.24 8.93
N ASP A 14 -3.30 -8.50 9.91
CA ASP A 14 -2.49 -7.88 10.97
C ASP A 14 -1.75 -8.92 11.82
N THR A 15 -2.25 -10.15 11.89
CA THR A 15 -1.57 -11.28 12.53
C THR A 15 -0.23 -11.65 11.89
N ASP A 16 -0.04 -11.29 10.62
CA ASP A 16 1.16 -11.64 9.84
C ASP A 16 2.21 -10.51 9.85
N ASP A 17 1.89 -9.36 10.46
CA ASP A 17 2.77 -8.20 10.66
C ASP A 17 3.47 -8.27 12.03
N SER A 18 4.36 -9.26 12.19
CA SER A 18 4.91 -9.64 13.50
C SER A 18 5.65 -8.53 14.27
N ASP A 19 6.21 -7.53 13.59
CA ASP A 19 6.88 -6.38 14.20
C ASP A 19 5.96 -5.14 14.31
N GLY A 20 4.72 -5.25 13.82
CA GLY A 20 3.69 -4.20 13.85
C GLY A 20 4.00 -2.99 12.97
N LYS A 21 5.08 -3.03 12.17
CA LYS A 21 5.56 -1.89 11.40
C LYS A 21 4.49 -1.39 10.43
N TRP A 22 3.87 -2.29 9.69
CA TRP A 22 2.89 -1.93 8.66
C TRP A 22 1.57 -1.50 9.27
N THR A 23 1.18 -2.11 10.38
CA THR A 23 -0.03 -1.77 11.13
C THR A 23 0.05 -0.35 11.67
N GLU A 24 1.16 0.04 12.29
CA GLU A 24 1.37 1.40 12.78
C GLU A 24 1.39 2.42 11.63
N LEU A 25 2.11 2.10 10.54
CA LEU A 25 2.19 2.93 9.35
C LEU A 25 0.79 3.17 8.75
N ASN A 26 0.03 2.10 8.53
CA ASN A 26 -1.31 2.16 7.96
C ASN A 26 -2.26 2.97 8.84
N ALA A 27 -2.23 2.76 10.16
CA ALA A 27 -3.06 3.51 11.10
C ALA A 27 -2.76 5.02 11.05
N LYS A 28 -1.47 5.39 10.98
CA LYS A 28 -1.07 6.80 10.86
C LYS A 28 -1.60 7.42 9.56
N TYR A 29 -1.31 6.82 8.42
CA TYR A 29 -1.60 7.45 7.13
C TYR A 29 -3.07 7.35 6.71
N ALA A 30 -3.81 6.34 7.16
CA ALA A 30 -5.26 6.23 6.95
C ALA A 30 -6.05 7.43 7.50
N THR A 31 -5.54 8.10 8.54
CA THR A 31 -6.19 9.30 9.09
C THR A 31 -5.81 10.60 8.38
N SER A 32 -4.67 10.61 7.68
CA SER A 32 -4.08 11.81 7.10
C SER A 32 -4.18 11.93 5.58
N TRP A 33 -4.24 10.80 4.88
CA TRP A 33 -4.33 10.77 3.43
C TRP A 33 -5.79 10.83 2.95
N PRO A 34 -6.05 11.39 1.76
CA PRO A 34 -7.39 11.43 1.21
C PRO A 34 -7.89 10.02 0.90
N ASN A 35 -9.21 9.83 0.94
CA ASN A 35 -9.84 8.56 0.58
C ASN A 35 -9.67 8.26 -0.91
N ILE A 36 -9.60 6.98 -1.25
CA ILE A 36 -9.76 6.47 -2.61
C ILE A 36 -10.86 5.39 -2.56
N THR A 37 -11.94 5.63 -3.27
CA THR A 37 -13.17 4.83 -3.25
C THR A 37 -13.49 4.23 -4.63
N GLN A 38 -12.80 4.68 -5.68
CA GLN A 38 -12.91 4.19 -7.04
C GLN A 38 -11.56 3.67 -7.57
N LYS A 39 -11.63 2.61 -8.38
CA LYS A 39 -10.44 2.07 -9.06
C LYS A 39 -9.89 3.11 -10.05
N LYS A 40 -8.59 3.36 -9.98
CA LYS A 40 -7.82 4.11 -10.97
C LYS A 40 -6.89 3.17 -11.76
N GLU A 41 -6.34 3.66 -12.85
CA GLU A 41 -5.33 2.93 -13.62
C GLU A 41 -4.08 2.68 -12.77
N ALA A 42 -3.48 1.50 -12.95
CA ALA A 42 -2.23 1.15 -12.29
C ALA A 42 -1.07 2.01 -12.84
N MET A 43 0.03 2.12 -12.09
CA MET A 43 1.23 2.78 -12.58
C MET A 43 1.77 2.06 -13.83
N PRO A 44 2.34 2.79 -14.82
CA PRO A 44 2.87 2.18 -16.04
C PRO A 44 3.85 1.00 -15.81
N ASP A 45 4.65 1.07 -14.75
CA ASP A 45 5.65 0.04 -14.41
C ASP A 45 5.22 -0.87 -13.24
N ALA A 46 3.92 -0.96 -12.95
CA ALA A 46 3.40 -1.70 -11.79
C ALA A 46 3.92 -3.14 -11.73
N ASP A 47 3.89 -3.89 -12.84
CA ASP A 47 4.32 -5.29 -12.91
C ASP A 47 5.80 -5.47 -12.55
N ASN A 48 6.67 -4.54 -13.00
CA ASN A 48 8.09 -4.57 -12.67
C ASN A 48 8.30 -4.31 -11.17
N LEU A 49 7.57 -3.34 -10.62
CA LEU A 49 7.64 -2.97 -9.21
C LEU A 49 7.12 -4.06 -8.28
N VAL A 50 6.26 -4.98 -8.71
CA VAL A 50 5.79 -6.08 -7.84
C VAL A 50 6.98 -6.88 -7.31
N SER A 51 7.92 -7.22 -8.19
CA SER A 51 9.09 -8.07 -7.87
C SER A 51 10.25 -7.34 -7.19
N GLU A 52 10.18 -6.02 -7.07
CA GLU A 52 11.29 -5.23 -6.54
C GLU A 52 11.35 -5.27 -5.00
N PRO A 53 12.51 -5.61 -4.39
CA PRO A 53 12.67 -5.60 -2.94
C PRO A 53 12.85 -4.17 -2.40
N ASP A 54 12.59 -4.01 -1.10
CA ASP A 54 12.89 -2.81 -0.31
C ASP A 54 12.20 -1.53 -0.82
N LYS A 55 11.00 -1.66 -1.40
CA LYS A 55 10.23 -0.53 -1.96
C LYS A 55 9.92 0.57 -0.96
N PHE A 56 9.74 0.22 0.31
CA PHE A 56 9.51 1.22 1.36
C PHE A 56 10.68 2.20 1.43
N ASP A 57 11.91 1.70 1.53
CA ASP A 57 13.08 2.56 1.68
C ASP A 57 13.41 3.34 0.39
N LYS A 58 13.06 2.78 -0.77
CA LYS A 58 13.31 3.40 -2.08
C LYS A 58 12.31 4.48 -2.46
N TYR A 59 11.03 4.29 -2.13
CA TYR A 59 9.94 5.06 -2.74
C TYR A 59 8.97 5.68 -1.75
N PHE A 60 9.03 5.32 -0.47
CA PHE A 60 8.07 5.83 0.50
C PHE A 60 8.14 7.36 0.61
N SER A 61 6.97 8.00 0.50
CA SER A 61 6.77 9.42 0.70
C SER A 61 5.62 9.61 1.68
N ALA A 62 5.79 10.50 2.66
CA ALA A 62 4.72 10.84 3.60
C ALA A 62 3.63 11.75 2.98
N ASN A 63 3.88 12.30 1.79
CA ASN A 63 2.94 13.17 1.11
C ASN A 63 1.72 12.37 0.63
N PRO A 64 0.50 12.92 0.73
CA PRO A 64 -0.71 12.24 0.26
C PRO A 64 -0.72 12.08 -1.27
N GLY A 65 -1.40 11.04 -1.73
CA GLY A 65 -1.84 10.92 -3.13
C GLY A 65 -3.03 11.83 -3.44
N GLU A 66 -3.60 11.67 -4.63
CA GLU A 66 -4.69 12.53 -5.12
C GLU A 66 -6.05 12.25 -4.46
N GLY A 67 -6.31 11.00 -4.04
CA GLY A 67 -7.62 10.54 -3.57
C GLY A 67 -8.72 10.59 -4.64
N ASP A 68 -9.98 10.49 -4.21
CA ASP A 68 -11.19 10.79 -4.98
C ASP A 68 -12.34 11.34 -4.11
#